data_AF-A0A7Y5TVH0-F1
#
_entry.id   AF-A0A7Y5TVH0-F1
#
_cell.length_a   1.000
_cell.length_b   1.000
_cell.length_c   1.000
_cell.angle_alpha   90.00
_cell.angle_beta   90.00
_cell.angle_gamma   90.00
#
_symmetry.space_group_name_H-M   'P 1'
#
loop_
_entity.id
_entity.type
_entity.pdbx_description
1 polymer ?
#
loop_
_entity_poly.entity_id
_entity_poly.type
_entity_poly.pdbx_seq_one_letter_code
_entity_poly.pdbx_strand_id
1 'polypeptide(L)'
;MSAFRVSAPVADALAARRPVVALESSVLAQGLPIPANREAAERMSSAVERAGAVPAITAVVGGRCALGLERDELERFLRRDGIRKVAARDLPVACAQGGDGATTVAAS
;
A
#
# COMPACT_ATOMS: atom_id res chain seq x y z
N MET A 1 -12.82 16.50 -3.27
CA MET A 1 -12.37 15.13 -3.60
C MET A 1 -11.87 14.46 -2.33
N SER A 2 -12.19 13.18 -2.10
CA SER A 2 -11.74 12.46 -0.89
C SER A 2 -10.23 12.26 -0.90
N ALA A 3 -9.56 12.60 0.21
CA ALA A 3 -8.13 12.39 0.42
C ALA A 3 -7.74 10.90 0.43
N PHE A 4 -8.73 10.01 0.60
CA PHE A 4 -8.55 8.57 0.66
C PHE A 4 -9.11 7.87 -0.58
N ARG A 5 -8.46 6.77 -0.94
CA ARG A 5 -8.93 5.77 -1.90
C ARG A 5 -8.85 4.42 -1.22
N VAL A 6 -9.94 3.68 -1.23
CA VAL A 6 -10.04 2.35 -0.62
C VAL A 6 -10.28 1.37 -1.75
N SER A 7 -9.49 0.30 -1.84
CA SER A 7 -9.71 -0.73 -2.87
C SER A 7 -11.03 -1.46 -2.59
N ALA A 8 -11.65 -2.02 -3.64
CA ALA A 8 -12.93 -2.71 -3.49
C ALA A 8 -12.89 -3.86 -2.44
N PRO A 9 -11.87 -4.75 -2.42
CA PRO A 9 -11.80 -5.81 -1.41
C PRO A 9 -11.74 -5.28 0.03
N VAL A 10 -11.05 -4.16 0.26
CA VAL A 10 -10.95 -3.53 1.58
C VAL A 10 -12.27 -2.86 1.97
N ALA A 11 -12.90 -2.14 1.04
CA ALA A 11 -14.19 -1.51 1.27
C ALA A 11 -15.28 -2.54 1.63
N ASP A 12 -15.34 -3.66 0.90
CA ASP A 12 -16.27 -4.75 1.14
C ASP A 12 -16.01 -5.44 2.49
N ALA A 13 -14.74 -5.64 2.85
CA ALA A 13 -14.38 -6.20 4.15
C ALA A 13 -14.83 -5.30 5.30
N LEU A 14 -14.57 -3.99 5.20
CA LEU A 14 -14.97 -3.01 6.21
C LEU A 14 -16.51 -2.93 6.34
N ALA A 15 -17.24 -2.89 5.21
CA ALA A 15 -18.70 -2.87 5.21
C ALA A 15 -19.30 -4.14 5.85
N ALA A 16 -18.70 -5.30 5.59
CA ALA A 16 -19.09 -6.58 6.16
C ALA A 16 -18.53 -6.84 7.59
N ARG A 17 -17.82 -5.87 8.19
CA ARG A 17 -17.12 -6.02 9.49
C ARG A 17 -16.16 -7.23 9.53
N ARG A 18 -15.54 -7.55 8.39
CA ARG A 18 -14.48 -8.56 8.30
C ARG A 18 -13.12 -7.93 8.62
N PRO A 19 -12.18 -8.69 9.21
CA PRO A 19 -10.88 -8.15 9.60
C PRO A 19 -10.06 -7.71 8.38
N VAL A 20 -9.38 -6.59 8.52
CA VAL A 20 -8.45 -6.02 7.53
C VAL A 20 -7.10 -5.83 8.21
N VAL A 21 -6.01 -6.16 7.52
CA VAL A 21 -4.64 -5.97 8.03
C VAL A 21 -3.90 -5.03 7.09
N ALA A 22 -3.48 -3.88 7.63
CA ALA A 22 -2.63 -2.94 6.90
C ALA A 22 -1.20 -3.48 6.78
N LEU A 23 -0.57 -3.29 5.62
CA LEU A 23 0.79 -3.71 5.31
C LEU A 23 1.56 -2.52 4.73
N GLU A 24 2.73 -2.19 5.27
CA GLU A 24 3.51 -1.05 4.74
C GLU A 24 4.08 -1.35 3.34
N SER A 25 4.18 -0.34 2.49
CA SER A 25 4.76 -0.49 1.15
C SER A 25 6.25 -0.12 1.06
N SER A 26 6.82 0.62 2.02
CA SER A 26 8.24 1.03 1.93
C SER A 26 9.22 -0.14 2.00
N VAL A 27 8.86 -1.23 2.68
CA VAL A 27 9.65 -2.47 2.66
C VAL A 27 9.70 -3.09 1.25
N LEU A 28 8.65 -2.93 0.45
CA LEU A 28 8.54 -3.47 -0.90
C LEU A 28 9.28 -2.61 -1.93
N ALA A 29 9.17 -1.28 -1.81
CA ALA A 29 9.77 -0.35 -2.75
C ALA A 29 11.22 0.02 -2.42
N GLN A 30 11.61 0.09 -1.14
CA GLN A 30 12.96 0.50 -0.75
C GLN A 30 13.69 -0.48 0.19
N GLY A 31 12.98 -1.33 0.94
CA GLY A 31 13.59 -2.22 1.92
C GLY A 31 14.24 -3.48 1.34
N LEU A 32 13.52 -4.20 0.49
CA LEU A 32 13.94 -5.49 -0.06
C LEU A 32 14.46 -5.36 -1.51
N PRO A 33 15.48 -6.14 -1.91
CA PRO A 33 15.97 -6.16 -3.28
C PRO A 33 14.95 -6.79 -4.23
N ILE A 34 15.04 -6.46 -5.52
CA ILE A 34 14.32 -7.17 -6.59
C ILE A 34 15.10 -8.47 -6.89
N PRO A 35 14.45 -9.64 -7.01
CA PRO A 35 13.00 -9.89 -7.02
C PRO A 35 12.38 -10.22 -5.65
N ALA A 36 13.16 -10.25 -4.56
CA ALA A 36 12.68 -10.65 -3.24
C ALA A 36 11.51 -9.80 -2.70
N ASN A 37 11.40 -8.54 -3.13
CA ASN A 37 10.26 -7.68 -2.79
C ASN A 37 8.92 -8.21 -3.28
N ARG A 38 8.86 -8.81 -4.48
CA ARG A 38 7.64 -9.44 -5.02
C ARG A 38 7.24 -10.64 -4.18
N GLU A 39 8.21 -11.53 -3.93
CA GLU A 39 7.97 -12.72 -3.11
C GLU A 39 7.47 -12.32 -1.71
N ALA A 40 8.04 -11.27 -1.13
CA ALA A 40 7.59 -10.75 0.15
C ALA A 40 6.15 -10.23 0.09
N ALA A 41 5.79 -9.44 -0.93
CA ALA A 41 4.43 -8.92 -1.12
C ALA A 41 3.39 -10.04 -1.24
N GLU A 42 3.71 -11.10 -1.99
CA GLU A 42 2.85 -12.27 -2.15
C GLU A 42 2.72 -13.06 -0.84
N ARG A 43 3.84 -13.30 -0.15
CA ARG A 43 3.87 -14.06 1.11
C ARG A 43 3.13 -13.36 2.23
N MET A 44 3.30 -12.03 2.38
CA MET A 44 2.59 -11.26 3.40
C MET A 44 1.08 -11.26 3.14
N SER A 45 0.66 -11.03 1.90
CA SER A 45 -0.75 -10.98 1.52
C SER A 45 -1.42 -12.33 1.73
N SER A 46 -0.76 -13.40 1.26
CA SER A 46 -1.26 -14.77 1.43
C SER A 46 -1.32 -15.19 2.90
N ALA A 47 -0.41 -14.71 3.75
CA ALA A 47 -0.44 -15.02 5.18
C ALA A 47 -1.65 -14.39 5.87
N VAL A 48 -1.97 -13.13 5.52
CA VAL A 48 -3.16 -12.42 6.02
C VAL A 48 -4.44 -13.13 5.56
N GLU A 49 -4.53 -13.49 4.28
CA GLU A 49 -5.68 -14.19 3.70
C GLU A 49 -5.92 -15.55 4.35
N ARG A 50 -4.87 -16.35 4.56
CA ARG A 50 -4.97 -17.64 5.25
C ARG A 50 -5.41 -17.50 6.71
N ALA A 51 -5.18 -16.36 7.33
CA ALA A 51 -5.68 -16.04 8.66
C ALA A 51 -7.14 -15.54 8.67
N GLY A 52 -7.79 -15.46 7.50
CA GLY A 52 -9.19 -15.04 7.36
C GLY A 52 -9.40 -13.53 7.30
N ALA A 53 -8.34 -12.74 7.05
CA ALA A 53 -8.40 -11.30 6.94
C ALA A 53 -8.07 -10.81 5.52
N VAL A 54 -8.42 -9.56 5.22
CA VAL A 54 -8.10 -8.91 3.93
C VAL A 54 -6.84 -8.06 4.06
N PRO A 55 -5.79 -8.30 3.25
CA PRO A 55 -4.59 -7.47 3.25
C PRO A 55 -4.85 -6.11 2.57
N ALA A 56 -4.33 -5.04 3.17
CA ALA A 56 -4.39 -3.68 2.63
C ALA A 56 -2.97 -3.08 2.61
N ILE A 57 -2.27 -3.23 1.48
CA ILE A 57 -0.99 -2.55 1.29
C ILE A 57 -1.25 -1.04 1.23
N THR A 58 -0.68 -0.28 2.16
CA THR A 58 -0.90 1.17 2.27
C THR A 58 0.12 1.92 1.42
N ALA A 59 -0.30 3.04 0.83
CA ALA A 59 0.53 3.84 -0.06
C ALA A 59 -0.07 5.25 -0.26
N VAL A 60 0.65 6.11 -0.96
CA VAL A 60 0.10 7.26 -1.69
C VAL A 60 0.10 6.91 -3.18
N VAL A 61 -1.06 7.00 -3.84
CA VAL A 61 -1.21 6.76 -5.29
C VAL A 61 -1.86 7.96 -5.94
N GLY A 62 -1.17 8.57 -6.91
CA GLY A 62 -1.66 9.77 -7.59
C GLY A 62 -2.02 10.92 -6.61
N GLY A 63 -1.27 11.06 -5.52
CA GLY A 63 -1.55 12.04 -4.47
C GLY A 63 -2.71 11.71 -3.53
N ARG A 64 -3.22 10.47 -3.52
CA ARG A 64 -4.28 10.03 -2.61
C ARG A 64 -3.78 8.92 -1.69
N CYS A 65 -4.13 8.99 -0.40
CA CYS A 65 -3.84 7.90 0.53
C CYS A 65 -4.64 6.66 0.11
N ALA A 66 -3.95 5.60 -0.27
CA ALA A 66 -4.52 4.36 -0.74
C ALA A 66 -4.51 3.29 0.37
N LEU A 67 -5.68 2.69 0.61
CA LEU A 67 -5.86 1.53 1.47
C LEU A 67 -6.10 0.32 0.55
N GLY A 68 -5.02 -0.42 0.28
CA GLY A 68 -4.98 -1.46 -0.75
C GLY A 68 -4.50 -0.90 -2.09
N LEU A 69 -3.49 -1.56 -2.68
CA LEU A 69 -3.02 -1.30 -4.03
C LEU A 69 -3.76 -2.21 -5.03
N GLU A 70 -4.11 -1.64 -6.18
CA GLU A 70 -4.52 -2.43 -7.34
C GLU A 70 -3.30 -3.14 -7.95
N ARG A 71 -3.55 -4.17 -8.77
CA ARG A 71 -2.48 -4.99 -9.38
C ARG A 71 -1.43 -4.13 -10.09
N ASP A 72 -1.86 -3.24 -10.98
CA ASP A 72 -0.94 -2.41 -11.77
C ASP A 72 -0.17 -1.40 -10.92
N GLU A 73 -0.73 -1.00 -9.77
CA GLU A 73 -0.04 -0.12 -8.82
C GLU A 73 1.02 -0.89 -8.06
N LEU A 74 0.69 -2.07 -7.54
CA LEU A 74 1.66 -2.94 -6.90
C LEU A 74 2.85 -3.22 -7.83
N GLU A 75 2.60 -3.46 -9.12
CA GLU A 75 3.65 -3.63 -10.11
C GLU A 75 4.59 -2.42 -10.23
N ARG A 76 4.05 -1.19 -10.26
CA ARG A 76 4.88 0.04 -10.26
C ARG A 76 5.73 0.15 -8.98
N PHE A 77 5.13 -0.18 -7.84
CA PHE A 77 5.80 -0.15 -6.53
C PHE A 77 6.95 -1.17 -6.46
N LEU A 78 6.73 -2.39 -6.95
CA LEU A 78 7.74 -3.45 -6.99
C LEU A 78 8.88 -3.13 -7.98
N ARG A 79 8.59 -2.43 -9.07
CA ARG A 79 9.59 -1.95 -10.05
C ARG A 79 10.31 -0.68 -9.61
N ARG A 80 9.83 -0.01 -8.56
CA ARG A 80 10.35 1.28 -8.05
C ARG A 80 10.26 2.42 -9.07
N ASP A 81 9.27 2.36 -9.96
CA ASP A 81 9.09 3.36 -11.01
C ASP A 81 8.49 4.66 -10.43
N GLY A 82 9.32 5.68 -10.22
CA GLY A 82 8.89 6.97 -9.69
C GLY A 82 8.38 6.95 -8.23
N ILE A 83 8.73 5.91 -7.45
CA ILE A 83 8.16 5.68 -6.12
C ILE A 83 8.97 6.37 -5.02
N ARG A 84 8.38 7.39 -4.41
CA ARG A 84 9.00 8.12 -3.28
C ARG A 84 8.84 7.35 -1.98
N LYS A 85 9.74 7.54 -1.02
CA LYS A 85 9.55 7.07 0.36
C LYS A 85 8.80 8.13 1.14
N VAL A 86 7.72 7.76 1.83
CA VAL A 86 6.80 8.67 2.51
C VAL A 86 6.66 8.28 3.98
N ALA A 87 7.20 9.10 4.88
CA ALA A 87 6.92 9.02 6.31
C ALA A 87 5.72 9.92 6.69
N ALA A 88 5.27 9.84 7.95
CA ALA A 88 4.07 10.56 8.42
C ALA A 88 4.10 12.07 8.09
N ARG A 89 5.25 12.71 8.27
CA ARG A 89 5.46 14.14 7.97
C ARG A 89 5.42 14.46 6.47
N ASP A 90 5.67 13.47 5.62
CA ASP A 90 5.77 13.64 4.17
C ASP A 90 4.39 13.49 3.49
N LEU A 91 3.41 12.89 4.17
CA LEU A 91 2.06 12.62 3.65
C LEU A 91 1.38 13.87 3.03
N PRO A 92 1.31 15.04 3.71
CA PRO A 92 0.67 16.22 3.13
C PRO A 92 1.31 16.67 1.82
N VAL A 93 2.65 16.62 1.76
CA VAL A 93 3.43 17.01 0.58
C VAL A 93 3.25 16.00 -0.55
N ALA A 94 3.30 14.70 -0.22
CA ALA A 94 3.11 13.62 -1.19
C ALA A 94 1.73 13.70 -1.85
N CYS A 95 0.69 13.97 -1.06
CA CYS A 95 -0.68 14.16 -1.54
C CYS A 95 -0.83 15.40 -2.43
N ALA A 96 -0.31 16.55 -1.99
CA ALA A 96 -0.38 17.79 -2.75
C ALA A 96 0.34 17.74 -4.11
N GLN A 97 1.44 16.97 -4.20
CA GLN A 97 2.23 16.83 -5.42
C GLN A 97 1.66 15.81 -6.44
N GLY A 98 0.65 15.02 -6.08
CA GLY A 98 -0.03 14.15 -7.04
C GLY A 98 0.74 12.91 -7.52
N GLY A 99 1.90 12.58 -6.92
CA GLY A 99 2.72 11.43 -7.32
C GLY A 99 2.56 10.19 -6.43
N ASP A 100 3.15 9.08 -6.85
CA ASP A 100 3.14 7.82 -6.08
C ASP A 100 4.20 7.85 -4.94
N GLY A 101 3.91 7.14 -3.85
CA GLY A 101 4.75 7.11 -2.66
C GLY A 101 4.50 5.88 -1.79
N ALA A 102 5.58 5.17 -1.45
CA ALA A 102 5.58 4.04 -0.53
C ALA A 102 5.68 4.52 0.92
N THR A 103 4.71 4.12 1.73
CA THR A 103 4.57 4.53 3.12
C THR A 103 5.48 3.72 4.04
N THR A 104 6.13 4.40 4.98
CA THR A 104 6.79 3.75 6.12
C THR A 104 5.77 3.34 7.17
N VAL A 105 6.20 2.59 8.18
CA VAL A 105 5.40 2.24 9.37
C VAL A 105 4.64 3.44 9.92
N ALA A 106 5.29 4.59 10.08
CA ALA A 106 4.67 5.77 10.67
C ALA A 106 3.57 6.40 9.80
N ALA A 107 3.59 6.16 8.48
CA ALA A 107 2.60 6.67 7.54
C ALA A 107 1.51 5.65 7.17
N SER A 108 1.66 4.40 7.62
CA SER A 108 0.79 3.27 7.25
C SER A 108 -0.42 3.16 8.15
#